data_AF-A0A8S3YWE8-F1
#
_entry.id   AF-A0A8S3YWE8-F1
#
_cell.length_a   1.000
_cell.length_b   1.000
_cell.length_c   1.000
_cell.angle_alpha   90.00
_cell.angle_beta   90.00
_cell.angle_gamma   90.00
#
_symmetry.space_group_name_H-M   'P 1'
#
loop_
_entity.id
_entity.type
_entity.pdbx_description
1 polymer ?
#
loop_
_entity_poly.entity_id
_entity_poly.type
_entity_poly.pdbx_seq_one_letter_code
_entity_poly.pdbx_strand_id
1 'polypeptide(L)'
;RQLDSFSLCNLALTCHVLRDVCCSLLDECGIVLLNWHRERSAVNGRNSWKVTGKRWMFSTSFEPVHSWRFTDSHLTIGEHLKVCPYNKDIISHTKPFSVFHEHSCCSGHST
;
A
#
# COMPACT_ATOMS: atom_id res chain seq x y z
N ARG A 1 24.33 -5.00 8.17
CA ARG A 1 23.37 -5.63 7.24
C ARG A 1 22.22 -6.14 8.10
N GLN A 2 21.06 -5.48 8.06
CA GLN A 2 19.87 -5.85 8.84
C GLN A 2 18.98 -6.76 7.98
N LEU A 3 18.08 -7.52 8.63
CA LEU A 3 17.12 -8.42 7.98
C LEU A 3 16.15 -7.60 7.11
N ASP A 4 15.70 -8.17 5.99
CA ASP A 4 14.65 -7.56 5.15
C ASP A 4 13.27 -7.62 5.86
N SER A 5 12.29 -6.83 5.39
CA SER A 5 10.96 -6.77 6.01
C SER A 5 10.27 -8.15 6.07
N PHE A 6 10.43 -9.02 5.05
CA PHE A 6 9.83 -10.34 5.08
C PHE A 6 10.48 -11.22 6.16
N SER A 7 11.81 -11.20 6.26
CA SER A 7 12.53 -11.88 7.33
C SER A 7 12.16 -11.36 8.73
N LEU A 8 12.04 -10.03 8.90
CA LEU A 8 11.59 -9.42 10.16
C LEU A 8 10.15 -9.81 10.51
N CYS A 9 9.26 -9.87 9.53
CA CYS A 9 7.88 -10.33 9.72
C CYS A 9 7.85 -11.76 10.28
N ASN A 10 8.62 -12.67 9.68
CA ASN A 10 8.68 -14.05 10.14
C ASN A 10 9.33 -14.17 11.53
N LEU A 11 10.39 -13.41 11.79
CA LEU A 11 11.06 -13.39 13.09
C LEU A 11 10.10 -12.98 14.22
N ALA A 12 9.27 -11.96 13.99
CA ALA A 12 8.28 -11.46 14.96
C ALA A 12 7.19 -12.49 15.33
N LEU A 13 6.97 -13.50 14.49
CA LEU A 13 6.00 -14.57 14.74
C LEU A 13 6.54 -15.67 15.66
N THR A 14 7.86 -15.75 15.84
CA THR A 14 8.50 -16.87 16.56
C THR A 14 8.30 -16.81 18.08
N CYS A 15 8.42 -15.63 18.70
CA CYS A 15 8.15 -15.43 20.12
C CYS A 15 7.78 -13.98 20.44
N HIS A 16 7.24 -13.73 21.64
CA HIS A 16 6.78 -12.41 22.07
C HIS A 16 7.95 -11.42 22.22
N VAL A 17 9.08 -11.86 22.78
CA VAL A 17 10.26 -11.00 22.97
C VAL A 17 10.81 -10.51 21.62
N LEU A 18 10.93 -11.41 20.65
CA LEU A 18 11.40 -11.05 19.31
C LEU A 18 10.38 -10.19 18.57
N ARG A 19 9.08 -10.36 18.85
CA ARG A 19 8.04 -9.46 18.34
C ARG A 19 8.24 -8.03 18.81
N ASP A 20 8.50 -7.84 20.10
CA ASP A 20 8.71 -6.50 20.67
C ASP A 20 9.96 -5.84 20.07
N VAL A 21 11.04 -6.61 19.89
CA VAL A 21 12.26 -6.14 19.19
C VAL A 21 11.96 -5.79 17.73
N CYS A 22 11.21 -6.62 17.00
CA CYS A 22 10.82 -6.30 15.64
C CYS A 22 9.88 -5.08 15.59
N CYS A 23 8.99 -4.90 16.56
CA CYS A 23 8.10 -3.75 16.62
C CYS A 23 8.86 -2.42 16.70
N SER A 24 9.99 -2.35 17.41
CA SER A 24 10.81 -1.13 17.45
C SER A 24 11.52 -0.80 16.13
N LEU A 25 11.55 -1.73 15.17
CA LEU A 25 12.15 -1.55 13.85
C LEU A 25 11.12 -1.19 12.76
N LEU A 26 9.83 -1.12 13.10
CA LEU A 26 8.76 -0.85 12.13
C LEU A 26 8.85 0.54 11.50
N ASP A 27 9.34 1.54 12.23
CA ASP A 27 9.45 2.91 11.72
C ASP A 27 10.52 3.02 10.62
N GLU A 28 11.58 2.20 10.69
CA GLU A 28 12.69 2.23 9.73
C GLU A 28 12.49 1.22 8.57
N CYS A 29 11.96 0.04 8.89
CA CYS A 29 11.95 -1.12 7.98
C CYS A 29 10.53 -1.60 7.62
N GLY A 30 9.50 -0.97 8.17
CA GLY A 30 8.10 -1.30 7.91
C GLY A 30 7.45 -0.44 6.83
N ILE A 31 6.16 -0.72 6.61
CA ILE A 31 5.28 0.04 5.72
C ILE A 31 4.00 0.41 6.46
N VAL A 32 3.36 1.50 6.01
CA VAL A 32 2.05 1.92 6.52
C VAL A 32 0.96 1.40 5.60
N LEU A 33 0.05 0.59 6.14
CA LEU A 33 -1.19 0.22 5.47
C LEU A 33 -2.35 1.06 6.01
N LEU A 34 -3.24 1.44 5.09
CA LEU A 34 -4.50 2.10 5.43
C LEU A 34 -5.55 1.03 5.69
N ASN A 35 -6.21 1.11 6.85
CA ASN A 35 -7.39 0.31 7.12
C ASN A 35 -8.58 0.99 6.48
N TRP A 36 -9.21 0.31 5.53
CA TRP A 36 -10.38 0.79 4.82
C TRP A 36 -11.64 0.14 5.36
N HIS A 37 -12.62 0.96 5.69
CA HIS A 37 -13.96 0.51 6.04
C HIS A 37 -14.93 0.89 4.92
N ARG A 38 -15.79 -0.06 4.57
CA ARG A 38 -16.87 0.17 3.61
C ARG A 38 -18.04 0.81 4.33
N GLU A 39 -18.38 2.03 3.93
CA GLU A 39 -19.53 2.76 4.46
C GLU A 39 -20.62 2.84 3.40
N ARG A 40 -21.88 2.75 3.81
CA ARG A 40 -23.03 2.92 2.90
C ARG A 40 -23.62 4.30 3.13
N SER A 41 -23.62 5.12 2.10
CA SER A 41 -24.21 6.46 2.17
C SER A 41 -25.70 6.36 2.44
N ALA A 42 -26.16 7.03 3.50
CA ALA A 42 -27.58 7.11 3.85
C ALA A 42 -28.39 7.89 2.79
N VAL A 43 -27.74 8.78 2.02
CA VAL A 43 -28.41 9.69 1.08
C VAL A 43 -28.69 9.02 -0.27
N ASN A 44 -27.74 8.26 -0.80
CA ASN A 44 -27.85 7.68 -2.15
C ASN A 44 -27.65 6.16 -2.19
N GLY A 45 -27.50 5.51 -1.03
CA GLY A 45 -27.36 4.06 -0.90
C GLY A 45 -26.08 3.47 -1.49
N ARG A 46 -25.18 4.30 -2.03
CA ARG A 46 -23.91 3.87 -2.63
C ARG A 46 -22.89 3.48 -1.57
N ASN A 47 -21.97 2.61 -1.95
CA ASN A 47 -20.84 2.24 -1.11
C ASN A 47 -19.72 3.24 -1.33
N SER A 48 -19.17 3.75 -0.24
CA SER A 48 -17.92 4.49 -0.21
C SER A 48 -16.91 3.70 0.64
N TRP A 49 -15.63 4.00 0.42
CA TRP A 49 -14.55 3.50 1.27
C TRP A 49 -13.96 4.67 2.03
N LYS A 50 -13.82 4.50 3.35
CA LYS A 50 -13.23 5.50 4.23
C LYS A 50 -12.05 4.89 4.97
N VAL A 51 -10.96 5.64 5.05
CA VAL A 51 -9.82 5.26 5.89
C VAL A 51 -10.24 5.43 7.35
N THR A 52 -10.20 4.34 8.12
CA THR A 52 -10.51 4.35 9.56
C THR A 52 -9.29 4.33 10.45
N GLY A 53 -8.13 3.97 9.89
CA GLY A 53 -6.88 3.96 10.63
C GLY A 53 -5.68 3.67 9.76
N LYS A 54 -4.51 3.78 10.38
CA LYS A 54 -3.22 3.42 9.80
C LYS A 54 -2.62 2.30 10.64
N ARG A 55 -1.94 1.36 10.01
CA ARG A 55 -1.21 0.27 10.68
C ARG A 55 0.19 0.19 10.12
N TRP A 56 1.17 0.18 11.02
CA TRP A 56 2.54 -0.21 10.69
C TRP A 56 2.66 -1.73 10.67
N MET A 57 3.29 -2.25 9.63
CA MET A 57 3.61 -3.67 9.54
C MET A 57 4.81 -3.89 8.63
N PHE A 58 5.47 -5.03 8.78
CA PHE A 58 6.45 -5.48 7.81
C PHE A 58 5.75 -6.00 6.54
N SER A 59 6.38 -5.80 5.38
CA SER A 59 5.91 -6.42 4.14
C SER A 59 5.93 -7.94 4.28
N THR A 60 4.81 -8.58 3.94
CA THR A 60 4.71 -10.04 3.83
C THR A 60 5.13 -10.54 2.45
N SER A 61 5.50 -9.64 1.54
CA SER A 61 6.03 -9.96 0.20
C SER A 61 7.51 -9.59 0.13
N PHE A 62 8.27 -10.43 -0.59
CA PHE A 62 9.74 -10.41 -0.61
C PHE A 62 10.35 -9.12 -1.14
N GLU A 63 11.52 -8.84 -0.56
CA GLU A 63 12.71 -8.09 -0.99
C GLU A 63 12.52 -6.71 -1.68
N PRO A 64 13.40 -5.73 -1.39
CA PRO A 64 13.34 -4.43 -2.05
C PRO A 64 13.34 -4.56 -3.58
N VAL A 65 12.44 -3.84 -4.25
CA VAL A 65 12.46 -3.76 -5.72
C VAL A 65 13.71 -2.98 -6.13
N HIS A 66 14.79 -3.70 -6.44
CA HIS A 66 16.06 -3.10 -6.85
C HIS A 66 15.99 -2.42 -8.22
N SER A 67 15.08 -2.86 -9.09
CA SER A 67 14.88 -2.26 -10.41
C SER A 67 13.48 -2.56 -10.94
N TRP A 68 12.90 -1.59 -11.64
CA TRP A 68 11.70 -1.77 -12.45
C TRP A 68 12.12 -2.10 -13.88
N ARG A 69 11.67 -3.24 -14.41
CA ARG A 69 11.99 -3.67 -15.78
C ARG A 69 10.77 -4.25 -16.47
N PHE A 70 10.65 -4.02 -17.77
CA PHE A 70 9.73 -4.78 -18.60
C PHE A 70 10.35 -6.15 -18.86
N THR A 71 9.59 -7.22 -18.62
CA THR A 71 10.01 -8.58 -18.97
C THR A 71 9.51 -8.88 -20.37
N ASP A 72 10.42 -9.13 -21.32
CA ASP A 72 10.07 -9.41 -22.72
C ASP A 72 9.31 -10.74 -22.90
N SER A 73 9.23 -11.58 -21.86
CA SER A 73 8.77 -12.98 -21.93
C SER A 73 7.32 -13.24 -21.50
N HIS A 74 6.57 -12.24 -21.04
CA HIS A 74 5.17 -12.43 -20.62
C HIS A 74 4.24 -11.41 -21.27
N LEU A 75 3.02 -11.86 -21.60
CA LEU A 75 1.90 -10.97 -21.91
C LEU A 75 1.70 -10.05 -20.71
N THR A 76 2.23 -8.83 -20.81
CA THR A 76 2.17 -7.87 -19.73
C THR A 76 0.70 -7.58 -19.40
N ILE A 77 0.42 -7.24 -18.14
CA ILE A 77 -0.91 -6.76 -17.76
C ILE A 77 -1.35 -5.60 -18.67
N GLY A 78 -0.41 -4.78 -19.15
CA GLY A 78 -0.66 -3.71 -20.12
C GLY A 78 -1.23 -4.20 -21.45
N GLU A 79 -0.73 -5.30 -22.01
CA GLU A 79 -1.27 -5.86 -23.25
C GLU A 79 -2.66 -6.45 -23.06
N HIS A 80 -2.89 -7.14 -21.94
CA HIS A 80 -4.22 -7.62 -21.58
C HIS A 80 -5.21 -6.46 -21.38
N LEU A 81 -4.81 -5.39 -20.69
CA LEU A 81 -5.66 -4.25 -20.38
C LEU A 81 -6.16 -3.52 -21.64
N LYS A 82 -5.44 -3.59 -22.77
CA LYS A 82 -5.90 -3.05 -24.06
C LYS A 82 -7.15 -3.76 -24.59
N VAL A 83 -7.29 -5.06 -24.34
CA VAL A 83 -8.37 -5.90 -24.88
C VAL A 83 -9.34 -6.38 -23.80
N CYS A 84 -9.07 -6.08 -22.52
CA CYS A 84 -9.83 -6.58 -21.39
C CYS A 84 -11.27 -6.04 -21.42
N PRO A 85 -12.29 -6.93 -21.49
CA PRO A 85 -13.70 -6.51 -21.50
C PRO A 85 -14.12 -5.78 -20.22
N TYR A 86 -13.34 -5.88 -19.14
CA TYR A 86 -13.63 -5.24 -17.86
C TYR A 86 -12.85 -3.93 -17.64
N ASN A 87 -11.89 -3.59 -18.50
CA ASN A 87 -11.14 -2.34 -18.44
C ASN A 87 -11.87 -1.21 -19.19
N LYS A 88 -13.10 -0.89 -18.74
CA LYS A 88 -14.02 0.01 -19.46
C LYS A 88 -13.83 1.49 -19.15
N ASP A 89 -13.26 1.81 -17.98
CA ASP A 89 -13.11 3.18 -17.47
C ASP A 89 -11.69 3.71 -17.66
N ILE A 90 -11.16 3.67 -18.88
CA ILE A 90 -9.84 4.23 -19.18
C ILE A 90 -9.95 5.75 -19.12
N ILE A 91 -9.58 6.33 -17.98
CA ILE A 91 -9.53 7.78 -17.80
C ILE A 91 -8.30 8.31 -18.56
N SER A 92 -8.52 8.83 -19.75
CA SER A 92 -7.48 9.53 -20.52
C SER A 92 -7.40 10.99 -20.05
N HIS A 93 -6.34 11.31 -19.33
CA HIS A 93 -6.06 12.69 -18.94
C HIS A 93 -5.40 13.42 -20.11
N THR A 94 -6.13 14.33 -20.75
CA THR A 94 -5.61 15.21 -21.82
C THR A 94 -4.66 16.29 -21.30
N LYS A 95 -4.64 16.52 -19.99
CA LYS A 95 -3.73 17.42 -19.29
C LYS A 95 -3.09 16.68 -18.12
N PRO A 96 -1.84 16.99 -17.73
CA PRO A 96 -1.24 16.44 -16.52
C PRO A 96 -2.18 16.65 -15.33
N PHE A 97 -2.48 15.56 -14.61
CA PHE A 97 -3.27 15.63 -13.39
C PHE A 97 -2.33 15.41 -12.20
N SER A 98 -2.52 16.18 -11.13
CA SER A 98 -1.76 15.97 -9.91
C SER A 98 -2.23 14.68 -9.22
N VAL A 99 -1.34 13.71 -9.09
CA VAL A 99 -1.59 12.47 -8.35
C VAL A 99 -1.68 12.75 -6.84
N PHE A 100 -1.01 13.81 -6.39
CA PHE A 100 -1.08 14.28 -5.01
C PHE A 100 -2.14 15.37 -4.93
N HIS A 101 -3.27 15.05 -4.33
CA HIS A 101 -4.14 16.09 -3.80
C HIS A 101 -3.42 16.66 -2.57
N GLU A 102 -3.16 17.97 -2.55
CA GLU A 102 -2.75 18.70 -1.33
C GLU A 102 -3.83 18.53 -0.26
N HIS A 103 -3.71 17.47 0.54
CA HIS A 103 -4.36 17.41 1.83
C HIS A 103 -3.53 18.27 2.79
N SER A 104 -3.95 19.51 2.96
CA SER A 104 -3.67 20.28 4.17
C SER A 104 -4.37 19.56 5.34
N CYS A 105 -3.71 18.58 5.96
CA CYS A 105 -4.15 18.02 7.23
C CYS A 105 -3.01 17.33 7.98
N CYS A 106 -2.28 18.13 8.76
CA CYS A 106 -2.16 18.00 10.22
C CYS A 106 -0.79 18.51 10.67
N SER A 107 -0.70 19.83 10.84
CA SER A 107 0.18 20.43 11.83
C SER A 107 -0.18 19.84 13.19
N GLY A 108 0.75 19.13 13.82
CA GLY A 108 0.49 18.51 15.11
C GLY A 108 1.64 17.66 15.62
N HIS A 109 2.85 18.23 15.63
CA HIS A 109 3.81 17.86 16.67
C HIS A 109 3.23 18.32 18.01
N SER A 110 3.09 17.41 18.96
CA SER A 110 3.15 17.72 20.38
C SER A 110 3.63 16.47 21.10
N THR A 111 4.88 16.58 21.54
CA THR A 111 5.52 16.02 22.75
C THR A 111 4.77 14.95 23.53
#